data_AF-A0A9P7QFS9-F1
#
_entry.id   AF-A0A9P7QFS9-F1
#
_cell.length_a   1.000
_cell.length_b   1.000
_cell.length_c   1.000
_cell.angle_alpha   90.00
_cell.angle_beta   90.00
_cell.angle_gamma   90.00
#
_symmetry.space_group_name_H-M   'P 1'
#
loop_
_entity.id
_entity.type
_entity.pdbx_description
1 polymer ?
#
loop_
_entity_poly.entity_id
_entity_poly.type
_entity_poly.pdbx_seq_one_letter_code
_entity_poly.pdbx_strand_id
1 'polypeptide(L)'
;MSQLEPPSTMNCPASSSMYALQDVPGKGKGLIATRKLPRGTRIIVERPLISILADMDDGRRRRFIRQQVEALSNDQRHAFLSMHNIHRFDDVEDQYLGIFSTNALSTLESVVYNDDQPREAVFLEASRINHDCDNNALHEWNARIKQHTVHTIRDIDAGEEITISYVELLEKRESRQKTLRELFGFTCSCRLCSLPDEQSQERDRKLDQIARLNKLWKYAGGEEFTTLPLKTLGYLHSLVRLYSELGLEDDGFATVYKDAAYFVLLHGDAARACLFSLKALSVWEKVVGADHTFSHRCRIEAECPSRLPLYGDESDKWMTAEHEVPQGLEPDDFEHWLWKRENPKDLAQPTSLPKQSHFSGLADLPTKNDVGTGVSSNKRHWCFLGEIVDTQVPHPLELEIKDIHGKKIKLHFYTKDEGSELKPSQYQNGHTVAVLDAARYVFKFGPPGIRHEDPHMVKTFPLSLAMMLGLYDKVRKFSVRQHDGTRKCHGCGVNAPASSMKRCSMCFSFWYCNKECQATGWTTKAHKIDCKFLRDPDLRGLLLVEWDEIQEGIRFPLKIASSSS
;
A
#
# COMPACT_ATOMS: atom_id res chain seq x y z
N MET A 1 54.80 -29.61 58.13
CA MET A 1 54.22 -30.18 56.90
C MET A 1 52.77 -29.73 56.84
N SER A 2 52.45 -28.80 55.94
CA SER A 2 51.08 -28.37 55.64
C SER A 2 51.09 -27.96 54.18
N GLN A 3 50.26 -28.64 53.38
CA GLN A 3 50.26 -28.60 51.92
C GLN A 3 49.70 -27.28 51.38
N LEU A 4 50.20 -26.90 50.21
CA LEU A 4 49.81 -25.76 49.39
C LEU A 4 48.46 -26.02 48.70
N GLU A 5 47.53 -25.07 48.78
CA GLU A 5 46.41 -24.92 47.84
C GLU A 5 46.81 -23.96 46.70
N PRO A 6 46.41 -24.22 45.43
CA PRO A 6 46.74 -23.34 44.32
C PRO A 6 45.81 -22.11 44.24
N PRO A 7 46.27 -21.00 43.61
CA PRO A 7 45.53 -19.74 43.59
C PRO A 7 44.32 -19.81 42.67
N SER A 8 43.21 -19.25 43.16
CA SER A 8 41.97 -19.01 42.43
C SER A 8 42.25 -18.25 41.14
N THR A 9 41.95 -18.87 39.99
CA THR A 9 41.93 -18.20 38.69
C THR A 9 40.88 -17.10 38.72
N MET A 10 41.34 -15.86 38.63
CA MET A 10 40.51 -14.67 38.48
C MET A 10 39.56 -14.84 37.29
N ASN A 11 38.27 -14.64 37.57
CA ASN A 11 37.21 -14.52 36.57
C ASN A 11 37.57 -13.45 35.54
N CYS A 12 37.72 -13.87 34.29
CA CYS A 12 37.53 -12.99 33.14
C CYS A 12 36.05 -12.58 33.13
N PRO A 13 35.67 -11.28 32.99
CA PRO A 13 34.26 -10.91 32.92
C PRO A 13 33.67 -11.56 31.67
N ALA A 14 32.74 -12.49 31.87
CA ALA A 14 32.00 -13.12 30.80
C ALA A 14 31.42 -12.02 29.90
N SER A 15 31.82 -12.01 28.62
CA SER A 15 31.10 -11.28 27.57
C SER A 15 29.62 -11.63 27.73
N SER A 16 28.79 -10.69 28.19
CA SER A 16 27.38 -10.96 28.38
C SER A 16 26.78 -11.29 27.01
N SER A 17 26.42 -12.55 26.78
CA SER A 17 25.72 -13.00 25.58
C SER A 17 24.58 -12.03 25.25
N MET A 18 24.37 -11.69 23.98
CA MET A 18 23.35 -10.69 23.57
C MET A 18 21.92 -11.12 23.90
N TYR A 19 21.71 -12.41 24.07
CA TYR A 19 20.45 -13.03 24.39
C TYR A 19 20.64 -14.27 25.29
N ALA A 20 19.56 -14.72 25.89
CA ALA A 20 19.51 -15.95 26.68
C ALA A 20 18.25 -16.75 26.33
N LEU A 21 18.38 -18.07 26.25
CA LEU A 21 17.25 -18.99 26.10
C LEU A 21 16.48 -19.09 27.43
N GLN A 22 15.20 -18.75 27.42
CA GLN A 22 14.35 -18.75 28.61
C GLN A 22 12.99 -19.39 28.32
N ASP A 23 12.28 -19.82 29.35
CA ASP A 23 10.88 -20.22 29.22
C ASP A 23 10.00 -18.98 29.06
N VAL A 24 9.19 -18.98 28.00
CA VAL A 24 8.27 -17.91 27.63
C VAL A 24 6.84 -18.42 27.83
N PRO A 25 6.03 -17.78 28.68
CA PRO A 25 4.67 -18.21 28.97
C PRO A 25 3.84 -18.42 27.71
N GLY A 26 3.32 -19.64 27.53
CA GLY A 26 2.48 -20.02 26.37
C GLY A 26 3.23 -20.23 25.05
N LYS A 27 4.56 -20.02 24.99
CA LYS A 27 5.37 -20.19 23.77
C LYS A 27 6.52 -21.21 23.92
N GLY A 28 6.66 -21.85 25.08
CA GLY A 28 7.74 -22.80 25.31
C GLY A 28 9.05 -22.08 25.60
N LYS A 29 10.13 -22.38 24.87
CA LYS A 29 11.42 -21.69 25.03
C LYS A 29 11.61 -20.64 23.95
N GLY A 30 12.17 -19.49 24.30
CA GLY A 30 12.44 -18.39 23.39
C GLY A 30 13.73 -17.64 23.75
N LEU A 31 14.24 -16.83 22.81
CA LEU A 31 15.43 -16.00 23.05
C LEU A 31 15.01 -14.64 23.61
N ILE A 32 15.56 -14.27 24.76
CA ILE A 32 15.32 -12.97 25.41
C ILE A 32 16.58 -12.12 25.34
N ALA A 33 16.46 -10.87 24.90
CA ALA A 33 17.58 -9.94 24.86
C ALA A 33 18.09 -9.65 26.29
N THR A 34 19.40 -9.75 26.52
CA THR A 34 20.01 -9.48 27.84
C THR A 34 20.46 -8.03 28.00
N ARG A 35 20.47 -7.29 26.89
CA ARG A 35 20.87 -5.88 26.76
C ARG A 35 20.09 -5.25 25.62
N LYS A 36 20.11 -3.92 25.53
CA LYS A 36 19.54 -3.22 24.37
C LYS A 36 20.28 -3.61 23.08
N LEU A 37 19.53 -3.96 22.04
CA LEU A 37 20.03 -4.32 20.71
C LEU A 37 19.54 -3.27 19.72
N PRO A 38 20.42 -2.40 19.21
CA PRO A 38 20.06 -1.41 18.19
C PRO A 38 19.62 -2.07 16.90
N ARG A 39 18.70 -1.43 16.16
CA ARG A 39 18.33 -1.82 14.80
C ARG A 39 19.56 -2.09 13.92
N GLY A 40 19.51 -3.16 13.12
CA GLY A 40 20.60 -3.62 12.25
C GLY A 40 21.67 -4.50 12.93
N THR A 41 21.55 -4.79 14.23
CA THR A 41 22.49 -5.66 14.93
C THR A 41 22.37 -7.09 14.43
N ARG A 42 23.48 -7.68 13.96
CA ARG A 42 23.60 -9.13 13.72
C ARG A 42 23.72 -9.85 15.06
N ILE A 43 22.66 -10.55 15.44
CA ILE A 43 22.56 -11.22 16.74
C ILE A 43 23.00 -12.68 16.67
N ILE A 44 22.73 -13.38 15.56
CA ILE A 44 23.10 -14.78 15.36
C ILE A 44 23.88 -14.93 14.05
N VAL A 45 24.93 -15.75 14.08
CA VAL A 45 25.64 -16.28 12.91
C VAL A 45 25.89 -17.76 13.17
N GLU A 46 25.22 -18.63 12.43
CA GLU A 46 25.12 -20.03 12.80
C GLU A 46 25.21 -20.96 11.58
N ARG A 47 25.90 -22.10 11.76
CA ARG A 47 25.91 -23.19 10.77
C ARG A 47 24.73 -24.12 11.02
N PRO A 48 24.13 -24.73 9.98
CA PRO A 48 23.11 -25.74 10.14
C PRO A 48 23.57 -26.87 11.07
N LEU A 49 22.72 -27.27 11.99
CA LEU A 49 22.89 -28.48 12.79
C LEU A 49 22.56 -29.71 11.94
N ILE A 50 21.44 -29.64 11.21
CA ILE A 50 20.95 -30.64 10.27
C ILE A 50 20.45 -29.87 9.04
N SER A 51 20.79 -30.32 7.83
CA SER A 51 20.29 -29.71 6.60
C SER A 51 19.94 -30.77 5.56
N ILE A 52 18.83 -30.57 4.85
CA ILE A 52 18.38 -31.40 3.73
C ILE A 52 17.94 -30.52 2.56
N LEU A 53 17.87 -31.11 1.36
CA LEU A 53 17.20 -30.46 0.23
C LEU A 53 15.70 -30.41 0.50
N ALA A 54 15.06 -29.30 0.19
CA ALA A 54 13.63 -29.10 0.43
C ALA A 54 12.79 -30.02 -0.46
N ASP A 55 13.21 -30.21 -1.72
CA ASP A 55 12.55 -31.08 -2.69
C ASP A 55 13.04 -32.54 -2.57
N MET A 56 12.61 -33.21 -1.51
CA MET A 56 12.84 -34.64 -1.27
C MET A 56 11.53 -35.33 -0.87
N ASP A 57 11.32 -36.57 -1.31
CA ASP A 57 10.23 -37.39 -0.78
C ASP A 57 10.49 -37.79 0.68
N ASP A 58 9.41 -38.06 1.41
CA ASP A 58 9.43 -38.38 2.84
C ASP A 58 10.39 -39.52 3.20
N GLY A 59 10.50 -40.55 2.34
CA GLY A 59 11.39 -41.69 2.58
C GLY A 59 12.86 -41.28 2.59
N ARG A 60 13.26 -40.42 1.64
CA ARG A 60 14.60 -39.81 1.63
C ARG A 60 14.79 -38.85 2.80
N ARG A 61 13.81 -37.98 3.07
CA ARG A 61 13.87 -37.01 4.19
C ARG A 61 14.16 -37.71 5.52
N ARG A 62 13.37 -38.73 5.86
CA ARG A 62 13.53 -39.54 7.09
C ARG A 62 14.95 -40.10 7.24
N ARG A 63 15.44 -40.74 6.16
CA ARG A 63 16.78 -41.36 6.14
C ARG A 63 17.89 -40.34 6.36
N PHE A 64 17.86 -39.22 5.63
CA PHE A 64 18.91 -38.19 5.72
C PHE A 64 18.90 -37.46 7.06
N ILE A 65 17.72 -37.18 7.62
CA ILE A 65 17.59 -36.58 8.95
C ILE A 65 18.16 -37.53 10.00
N ARG A 66 17.74 -38.81 9.98
CA ARG A 66 18.23 -39.82 10.93
C ARG A 66 19.76 -39.94 10.92
N GLN A 67 20.36 -40.07 9.73
CA GLN A 67 21.80 -40.18 9.59
C GLN A 67 22.53 -38.98 10.20
N GLN A 68 22.02 -37.77 10.01
CA GLN A 68 22.61 -36.56 10.57
C GLN A 68 22.44 -36.49 12.10
N VAL A 69 21.26 -36.81 12.63
CA VAL A 69 20.99 -36.85 14.08
C VAL A 69 21.88 -37.87 14.79
N GLU A 70 22.09 -39.04 14.18
CA GLU A 70 22.96 -40.10 14.71
C GLU A 70 24.45 -39.73 14.65
N ALA A 71 24.84 -38.80 13.78
CA ALA A 71 26.19 -38.26 13.69
C ALA A 71 26.46 -37.07 14.65
N LEU A 72 25.43 -36.51 15.27
CA LEU A 72 25.58 -35.41 16.25
C LEU A 72 26.29 -35.89 17.52
N SER A 73 27.01 -34.97 18.17
CA SER A 73 27.49 -35.16 19.55
C SER A 73 26.32 -35.33 20.52
N ASN A 74 26.58 -35.89 21.71
CA ASN A 74 25.54 -36.10 22.73
C ASN A 74 24.83 -34.79 23.09
N ASP A 75 25.58 -33.70 23.29
CA ASP A 75 25.00 -32.40 23.65
C ASP A 75 24.13 -31.82 22.53
N GLN A 76 24.60 -31.89 21.28
CA GLN A 76 23.83 -31.48 20.11
C GLN A 76 22.56 -32.30 19.92
N ARG A 77 22.65 -33.62 20.10
CA ARG A 77 21.49 -34.52 20.01
C ARG A 77 20.48 -34.21 21.11
N HIS A 78 20.94 -34.02 22.35
CA HIS A 78 20.05 -33.59 23.44
C HIS A 78 19.40 -32.24 23.16
N ALA A 79 20.15 -31.28 22.62
CA ALA A 79 19.61 -29.98 22.23
C ALA A 79 18.53 -30.11 21.13
N PHE A 80 18.78 -30.91 20.09
CA PHE A 80 17.80 -31.20 19.04
C PHE A 80 16.54 -31.88 19.60
N LEU A 81 16.69 -32.93 20.41
CA LEU A 81 15.57 -33.67 20.99
C LEU A 81 14.72 -32.87 21.99
N SER A 82 15.24 -31.74 22.48
CA SER A 82 14.50 -30.82 23.34
C SER A 82 13.79 -29.68 22.58
N MET A 83 13.85 -29.68 21.25
CA MET A 83 13.06 -28.75 20.42
C MET A 83 11.59 -29.17 20.38
N HIS A 84 10.72 -28.21 20.03
CA HIS A 84 9.29 -28.48 19.97
C HIS A 84 8.97 -29.48 18.84
N ASN A 85 7.99 -30.35 19.05
CA ASN A 85 7.48 -31.24 18.00
C ASN A 85 5.95 -31.22 18.06
N ILE A 86 5.32 -30.69 17.03
CA ILE A 86 3.86 -30.69 16.90
C ILE A 86 3.32 -32.06 16.46
N HIS A 87 4.15 -32.86 15.81
CA HIS A 87 3.75 -34.12 15.23
C HIS A 87 3.76 -35.23 16.28
N ARG A 88 2.72 -36.08 16.25
CA ARG A 88 2.75 -37.36 16.95
C ARG A 88 3.77 -38.28 16.27
N PHE A 89 4.45 -39.10 17.06
CA PHE A 89 5.46 -40.02 16.57
C PHE A 89 5.31 -41.37 17.27
N ASP A 90 5.43 -42.44 16.49
CA ASP A 90 5.35 -43.82 17.00
C ASP A 90 6.76 -44.44 17.16
N ASP A 91 7.73 -43.93 16.40
CA ASP A 91 9.14 -44.33 16.46
C ASP A 91 10.12 -43.14 16.43
N VAL A 92 11.41 -43.45 16.47
CA VAL A 92 12.49 -42.45 16.49
C VAL A 92 12.62 -41.70 15.16
N GLU A 93 12.28 -42.31 14.03
CA GLU A 93 12.35 -41.65 12.72
C GLU A 93 11.23 -40.64 12.55
N ASP A 94 10.01 -41.00 12.97
CA ASP A 94 8.88 -40.09 13.07
C ASP A 94 9.19 -38.92 14.02
N GLN A 95 9.83 -39.21 15.17
CA GLN A 95 10.21 -38.18 16.12
C GLN A 95 11.18 -37.18 15.50
N TYR A 96 12.24 -37.67 14.84
CA TYR A 96 13.25 -36.81 14.23
C TYR A 96 12.69 -36.00 13.07
N LEU A 97 11.86 -36.61 12.21
CA LEU A 97 11.18 -35.90 11.13
C LEU A 97 10.25 -34.83 11.70
N GLY A 98 9.47 -35.14 12.72
CA GLY A 98 8.55 -34.19 13.35
C GLY A 98 9.26 -32.99 13.94
N ILE A 99 10.33 -33.21 14.72
CA ILE A 99 11.16 -32.12 15.25
C ILE A 99 11.75 -31.30 14.10
N PHE A 100 12.30 -31.95 13.08
CA PHE A 100 12.89 -31.23 11.93
C PHE A 100 11.83 -30.36 11.24
N SER A 101 10.69 -30.93 10.86
CA SER A 101 9.62 -30.21 10.16
C SER A 101 9.02 -29.07 10.98
N THR A 102 9.02 -29.17 12.32
CA THR A 102 8.51 -28.10 13.20
C THR A 102 9.48 -26.92 13.31
N ASN A 103 10.79 -27.14 13.21
CA ASN A 103 11.83 -26.17 13.60
C ASN A 103 12.76 -25.74 12.45
N ALA A 104 12.63 -26.35 11.28
CA ALA A 104 13.49 -26.04 10.15
C ALA A 104 13.18 -24.63 9.60
N LEU A 105 14.25 -23.87 9.36
CA LEU A 105 14.20 -22.59 8.67
C LEU A 105 14.64 -22.81 7.22
N SER A 106 13.99 -22.10 6.29
CA SER A 106 14.42 -22.09 4.90
C SER A 106 15.79 -21.42 4.78
N THR A 107 16.66 -21.98 3.93
CA THR A 107 17.95 -21.38 3.58
C THR A 107 17.97 -20.93 2.11
N LEU A 108 16.81 -20.59 1.56
CA LEU A 108 16.69 -20.07 0.20
C LEU A 108 17.38 -18.71 0.11
N GLU A 109 18.46 -18.64 -0.66
CA GLU A 109 18.90 -17.37 -1.22
C GLU A 109 17.81 -16.90 -2.18
N SER A 110 17.03 -15.89 -1.75
CA SER A 110 16.00 -15.27 -2.57
C SER A 110 16.65 -14.61 -3.78
N VAL A 111 16.71 -15.36 -4.90
CA VAL A 111 17.15 -14.87 -6.20
C VAL A 111 18.64 -14.48 -6.22
N VAL A 112 19.49 -15.40 -6.70
CA VAL A 112 20.62 -15.18 -7.64
C VAL A 112 21.88 -16.06 -7.34
N TYR A 113 22.10 -17.02 -8.25
CA TYR A 113 23.30 -17.81 -8.60
C TYR A 113 23.63 -19.16 -7.91
N ASN A 114 23.29 -20.25 -8.63
CA ASN A 114 24.13 -21.42 -8.97
C ASN A 114 24.66 -22.39 -7.88
N ASP A 115 24.03 -22.51 -6.70
CA ASP A 115 24.12 -23.75 -5.91
C ASP A 115 22.68 -24.26 -5.63
N ASP A 116 22.31 -25.35 -6.29
CA ASP A 116 21.18 -25.34 -7.23
C ASP A 116 19.84 -25.87 -6.69
N GLN A 117 19.63 -25.97 -5.37
CA GLN A 117 18.33 -26.41 -4.83
C GLN A 117 18.01 -25.81 -3.46
N PRO A 118 16.73 -25.43 -3.21
CA PRO A 118 16.26 -24.98 -1.90
C PRO A 118 16.61 -26.01 -0.83
N ARG A 119 17.04 -25.52 0.33
CA ARG A 119 17.36 -26.34 1.50
C ARG A 119 16.57 -25.87 2.71
N GLU A 120 16.33 -26.82 3.59
CA GLU A 120 15.76 -26.62 4.91
C GLU A 120 16.82 -27.01 5.94
N ALA A 121 16.88 -26.28 7.04
CA ALA A 121 17.87 -26.54 8.07
C ALA A 121 17.36 -26.25 9.48
N VAL A 122 17.75 -27.09 10.43
CA VAL A 122 17.59 -26.84 11.87
C VAL A 122 18.88 -26.25 12.42
N PHE A 123 18.75 -25.28 13.31
CA PHE A 123 19.82 -24.57 13.98
C PHE A 123 19.66 -24.70 15.50
N LEU A 124 20.75 -24.66 16.28
CA LEU A 124 20.65 -24.80 17.74
C LEU A 124 19.96 -23.60 18.38
N GLU A 125 20.34 -22.39 17.96
CA GLU A 125 19.82 -21.14 18.54
C GLU A 125 18.73 -20.51 17.66
N ALA A 126 18.96 -20.38 16.34
CA ALA A 126 17.99 -19.69 15.47
C ALA A 126 16.62 -20.38 15.42
N SER A 127 16.57 -21.72 15.49
CA SER A 127 15.31 -22.47 15.55
C SER A 127 14.57 -22.37 16.89
N ARG A 128 15.14 -21.68 17.90
CA ARG A 128 14.49 -21.40 19.19
C ARG A 128 13.78 -20.05 19.22
N ILE A 129 13.90 -19.24 18.17
CA ILE A 129 13.27 -17.93 18.12
C ILE A 129 11.78 -18.12 17.89
N ASN A 130 10.96 -17.55 18.77
CA ASN A 130 9.50 -17.64 18.70
C ASN A 130 8.90 -16.75 17.62
N HIS A 131 7.65 -17.05 17.28
CA HIS A 131 6.85 -16.26 16.36
C HIS A 131 6.33 -14.95 16.96
N ASP A 132 6.35 -13.89 16.15
CA ASP A 132 5.43 -12.77 16.21
C ASP A 132 5.08 -12.31 14.78
N CYS A 133 3.84 -11.89 14.48
CA CYS A 133 3.52 -11.33 13.17
C CYS A 133 4.10 -9.91 12.99
N ASP A 134 4.42 -9.24 14.10
CA ASP A 134 5.08 -7.94 14.20
C ASP A 134 6.52 -8.14 14.70
N ASN A 135 7.23 -9.06 14.06
CA ASN A 135 8.54 -9.54 14.48
C ASN A 135 9.58 -8.42 14.59
N ASN A 136 10.59 -8.63 15.43
CA ASN A 136 11.66 -7.65 15.68
C ASN A 136 13.02 -8.08 15.15
N ALA A 137 13.12 -9.30 14.63
CA ALA A 137 14.29 -9.79 13.92
C ALA A 137 13.90 -10.47 12.60
N LEU A 138 14.81 -10.46 11.64
CA LEU A 138 14.71 -11.14 10.36
C LEU A 138 15.84 -12.16 10.26
N HIS A 139 15.54 -13.33 9.73
CA HIS A 139 16.51 -14.39 9.51
C HIS A 139 16.77 -14.57 8.01
N GLU A 140 18.01 -14.82 7.64
CA GLU A 140 18.39 -15.01 6.23
C GLU A 140 19.64 -15.89 6.11
N TRP A 141 19.73 -16.67 5.03
CA TRP A 141 20.93 -17.40 4.66
C TRP A 141 21.92 -16.51 3.92
N ASN A 142 23.09 -16.26 4.53
CA ASN A 142 24.15 -15.52 3.87
C ASN A 142 25.07 -16.47 3.08
N ALA A 143 24.86 -16.53 1.76
CA ALA A 143 25.61 -17.40 0.86
C ALA A 143 27.12 -17.09 0.80
N ARG A 144 27.53 -15.84 1.05
CA ARG A 144 28.96 -15.43 1.00
C ARG A 144 29.76 -16.00 2.16
N ILE A 145 29.17 -16.08 3.35
CA ILE A 145 29.82 -16.67 4.54
C ILE A 145 29.33 -18.09 4.84
N LYS A 146 28.34 -18.58 4.09
CA LYS A 146 27.68 -19.90 4.24
C LYS A 146 27.17 -20.14 5.66
N GLN A 147 26.48 -19.14 6.21
CA GLN A 147 25.88 -19.21 7.55
C GLN A 147 24.51 -18.57 7.55
N HIS A 148 23.65 -19.08 8.43
CA HIS A 148 22.39 -18.46 8.76
C HIS A 148 22.64 -17.26 9.66
N THR A 149 21.95 -16.17 9.38
CA THR A 149 22.11 -14.92 10.12
C THR A 149 20.77 -14.42 10.59
N VAL A 150 20.76 -13.83 11.78
CA VAL A 150 19.58 -13.15 12.32
C VAL A 150 19.97 -11.72 12.66
N HIS A 151 19.21 -10.76 12.14
CA HIS A 151 19.43 -9.33 12.36
C HIS A 151 18.19 -8.69 12.97
N THR A 152 18.39 -7.75 13.90
CA THR A 152 17.30 -6.94 14.45
C THR A 152 16.78 -5.96 13.41
N ILE A 153 15.47 -5.90 13.17
CA ILE A 153 14.85 -4.96 12.21
C ILE A 153 14.28 -3.70 12.87
N ARG A 154 14.26 -3.68 14.20
CA ARG A 154 14.02 -2.51 15.06
C ARG A 154 14.88 -2.60 16.33
N ASP A 155 14.91 -1.54 17.11
CA ASP A 155 15.50 -1.60 18.46
C ASP A 155 14.74 -2.65 19.30
N ILE A 156 15.49 -3.43 20.08
CA ILE A 156 14.98 -4.41 21.04
C ILE A 156 15.54 -4.05 22.41
N ASP A 157 14.66 -3.87 23.40
CA ASP A 157 15.07 -3.52 24.75
C ASP A 157 15.53 -4.75 25.55
N ALA A 158 16.32 -4.53 26.60
CA ALA A 158 16.72 -5.61 27.51
C ALA A 158 15.48 -6.23 28.17
N GLY A 159 15.38 -7.56 28.16
CA GLY A 159 14.23 -8.31 28.65
C GLY A 159 13.13 -8.53 27.61
N GLU A 160 13.22 -7.91 26.43
CA GLU A 160 12.27 -8.17 25.33
C GLU A 160 12.59 -9.50 24.63
N GLU A 161 11.55 -10.22 24.22
CA GLU A 161 11.68 -11.45 23.41
C GLU A 161 12.11 -11.10 21.98
N ILE A 162 13.12 -11.80 21.48
CA ILE A 162 13.52 -11.77 20.08
C ILE A 162 12.58 -12.69 19.31
N THR A 163 11.96 -12.18 18.24
CA THR A 163 10.93 -12.89 17.47
C THR A 163 11.17 -12.78 15.97
N ILE A 164 10.76 -13.81 15.23
CA ILE A 164 10.73 -13.88 13.76
C ILE A 164 9.29 -14.16 13.28
N SER A 165 9.02 -13.97 11.99
CA SER A 165 7.76 -14.43 11.42
C SER A 165 7.89 -15.89 10.93
N TYR A 166 6.95 -16.76 11.29
CA TYR A 166 6.85 -18.13 10.79
C TYR A 166 5.97 -18.22 9.54
N VAL A 167 5.32 -17.11 9.19
CA VAL A 167 4.40 -16.98 8.07
C VAL A 167 4.88 -15.88 7.15
N GLU A 168 4.43 -15.88 5.90
CA GLU A 168 4.76 -14.81 4.96
C GLU A 168 4.23 -13.45 5.47
N LEU A 169 5.05 -12.40 5.35
CA LEU A 169 4.75 -11.07 5.89
C LEU A 169 3.53 -10.39 5.23
N LEU A 170 3.22 -10.78 3.99
CA LEU A 170 2.13 -10.21 3.19
C LEU A 170 0.81 -10.99 3.29
N GLU A 171 0.65 -11.88 4.26
CA GLU A 171 -0.61 -12.60 4.50
C GLU A 171 -1.60 -11.82 5.38
N LYS A 172 -2.90 -12.05 5.15
CA LYS A 172 -4.01 -11.51 5.96
C LYS A 172 -4.10 -12.15 7.34
N ARG A 173 -4.76 -11.47 8.28
CA ARG A 173 -4.92 -11.98 9.67
C ARG A 173 -5.48 -13.40 9.71
N GLU A 174 -6.51 -13.68 8.92
CA GLU A 174 -7.14 -15.01 8.87
C GLU A 174 -6.18 -16.09 8.37
N SER A 175 -5.48 -15.83 7.25
CA SER A 175 -4.50 -16.75 6.67
C SER A 175 -3.36 -17.04 7.65
N ARG A 176 -2.74 -16.00 8.23
CA ARG A 176 -1.67 -16.18 9.22
C ARG A 176 -2.13 -17.05 10.38
N GLN A 177 -3.31 -16.77 10.94
CA GLN A 177 -3.87 -17.52 12.05
C GLN A 177 -4.19 -18.97 11.69
N LYS A 178 -4.66 -19.22 10.46
CA LYS A 178 -4.89 -20.58 9.96
C LYS A 178 -3.57 -21.34 9.86
N THR A 179 -2.57 -20.78 9.19
CA THR A 179 -1.23 -21.37 9.04
C THR A 179 -0.60 -21.68 10.39
N LEU A 180 -0.67 -20.76 11.36
CA LEU A 180 -0.12 -20.97 12.70
C LEU A 180 -0.82 -22.07 13.50
N ARG A 181 -2.14 -22.22 13.34
CA ARG A 181 -2.87 -23.34 13.98
C ARG A 181 -2.55 -24.68 13.33
N GLU A 182 -2.50 -24.72 12.00
CA GLU A 182 -2.32 -25.95 11.23
C GLU A 182 -0.88 -26.47 11.32
N LEU A 183 0.12 -25.59 11.22
CA LEU A 183 1.53 -25.96 11.16
C LEU A 183 2.25 -25.86 12.51
N PHE A 184 1.78 -25.02 13.43
CA PHE A 184 2.46 -24.76 14.71
C PHE A 184 1.57 -24.94 15.95
N GLY A 185 0.28 -25.23 15.78
CA GLY A 185 -0.60 -25.65 16.87
C GLY A 185 -0.98 -24.53 17.86
N PHE A 186 -0.80 -23.26 17.50
CA PHE A 186 -1.14 -22.13 18.37
C PHE A 186 -1.93 -21.02 17.66
N THR A 187 -2.60 -20.18 18.45
CA THR A 187 -3.27 -18.95 17.98
C THR A 187 -2.42 -17.75 18.37
N CYS A 188 -2.01 -16.93 17.41
CA CYS A 188 -1.16 -15.78 17.68
C CYS A 188 -1.94 -14.65 18.36
N SER A 189 -1.41 -14.08 19.43
CA SER A 189 -2.02 -12.95 20.16
C SER A 189 -1.16 -11.69 20.10
N CYS A 190 -0.28 -11.58 19.10
CA CYS A 190 0.58 -10.41 18.94
C CYS A 190 -0.20 -9.11 18.69
N ARG A 191 0.52 -7.98 18.67
CA ARG A 191 -0.05 -6.65 18.40
C ARG A 191 -0.88 -6.61 17.11
N LEU A 192 -0.39 -7.22 16.01
CA LEU A 192 -1.10 -7.23 14.73
C LEU A 192 -2.33 -8.15 14.75
N CYS A 193 -2.24 -9.31 15.41
CA CYS A 193 -3.37 -10.23 15.54
C CYS A 193 -4.41 -9.79 16.57
N SER A 194 -4.08 -8.80 17.40
CA SER A 194 -4.97 -8.19 18.39
C SER A 194 -5.53 -6.85 17.96
N LEU A 195 -5.27 -6.42 16.71
CA LEU A 195 -5.89 -5.19 16.16
C LEU A 195 -7.42 -5.31 16.17
N PRO A 196 -8.13 -4.19 16.43
CA PRO A 196 -9.58 -4.12 16.18
C PRO A 196 -9.91 -4.48 14.73
N ASP A 197 -11.08 -5.07 14.50
CA ASP A 197 -11.44 -5.62 13.19
C ASP A 197 -11.39 -4.58 12.06
N GLU A 198 -11.83 -3.34 12.30
CA GLU A 198 -11.76 -2.26 11.31
C GLU A 198 -10.31 -1.92 10.91
N GLN A 199 -9.37 -1.94 11.87
CA GLN A 199 -7.94 -1.70 11.61
C GLN A 199 -7.30 -2.92 10.95
N SER A 200 -7.69 -4.14 11.33
CA SER A 200 -7.24 -5.36 10.68
C SER A 200 -7.67 -5.39 9.21
N GLN A 201 -8.93 -5.03 8.91
CA GLN A 201 -9.45 -4.92 7.55
C GLN A 201 -8.71 -3.84 6.74
N GLU A 202 -8.40 -2.69 7.34
CA GLU A 202 -7.60 -1.65 6.69
C GLU A 202 -6.21 -2.17 6.32
N ARG A 203 -5.55 -2.88 7.25
CA ARG A 203 -4.24 -3.49 7.00
C ARG A 203 -4.31 -4.55 5.90
N ASP A 204 -5.25 -5.48 6.00
CA ASP A 204 -5.42 -6.58 5.05
C ASP A 204 -5.75 -6.05 3.64
N ARG A 205 -6.51 -4.96 3.54
CA ARG A 205 -6.75 -4.26 2.27
C ARG A 205 -5.45 -3.72 1.66
N LYS A 206 -4.56 -3.12 2.45
CA LYS A 206 -3.25 -2.65 1.95
C LYS A 206 -2.36 -3.81 1.48
N LEU A 207 -2.41 -4.94 2.18
CA LEU A 207 -1.72 -6.15 1.72
C LEU A 207 -2.26 -6.65 0.38
N ASP A 208 -3.58 -6.63 0.17
CA ASP A 208 -4.16 -6.96 -1.13
C ASP A 208 -3.69 -6.01 -2.23
N GLN A 209 -3.59 -4.71 -1.94
CA GLN A 209 -3.05 -3.72 -2.87
C GLN A 209 -1.59 -4.04 -3.21
N ILE A 210 -0.74 -4.35 -2.21
CA ILE A 210 0.66 -4.76 -2.44
C ILE A 210 0.73 -6.01 -3.30
N ALA A 211 -0.02 -7.07 -2.96
CA ALA A 211 -0.02 -8.32 -3.69
C ALA A 211 -0.45 -8.13 -5.16
N ARG A 212 -1.46 -7.29 -5.42
CA ARG A 212 -1.93 -7.00 -6.78
C ARG A 212 -0.93 -6.17 -7.57
N LEU A 213 -0.32 -5.15 -6.98
CA LEU A 213 0.72 -4.35 -7.64
C LEU A 213 1.98 -5.19 -7.93
N ASN A 214 2.40 -6.04 -6.98
CA ASN A 214 3.48 -7.00 -7.21
C ASN A 214 3.15 -7.97 -8.34
N LYS A 215 1.90 -8.42 -8.45
CA LYS A 215 1.45 -9.25 -9.56
C LYS A 215 1.53 -8.50 -10.89
N LEU A 216 1.03 -7.26 -10.94
CA LEU A 216 1.12 -6.43 -12.14
C LEU A 216 2.57 -6.24 -12.59
N TRP A 217 3.50 -6.02 -11.66
CA TRP A 217 4.93 -5.92 -11.93
C TRP A 217 5.57 -7.25 -12.37
N LYS A 218 5.35 -8.35 -11.65
CA LYS A 218 6.00 -9.65 -11.92
C LYS A 218 5.54 -10.31 -13.23
N TYR A 219 4.28 -10.15 -13.62
CA TYR A 219 3.73 -10.72 -14.86
C TYR A 219 3.85 -9.77 -16.07
N ALA A 220 4.41 -8.57 -15.89
CA ALA A 220 4.56 -7.52 -16.91
C ALA A 220 5.59 -7.78 -18.02
N GLY A 221 6.37 -8.86 -17.93
CA GLY A 221 7.57 -9.09 -18.74
C GLY A 221 7.33 -9.37 -20.25
N GLY A 222 6.66 -8.49 -20.98
CA GLY A 222 6.50 -8.65 -22.43
C GLY A 222 6.17 -7.38 -23.21
N GLU A 223 4.91 -6.94 -23.23
CA GLU A 223 4.47 -5.97 -24.26
C GLU A 223 3.62 -4.79 -23.76
N GLU A 224 2.90 -4.90 -22.64
CA GLU A 224 1.99 -3.81 -22.21
C GLU A 224 2.72 -2.62 -21.55
N PHE A 225 3.91 -2.82 -20.96
CA PHE A 225 4.54 -1.83 -20.08
C PHE A 225 5.62 -0.95 -20.73
N THR A 226 6.21 -1.38 -21.85
CA THR A 226 7.02 -0.48 -22.70
C THR A 226 6.18 0.66 -23.26
N THR A 227 4.85 0.49 -23.34
CA THR A 227 3.93 1.51 -23.87
C THR A 227 3.58 2.63 -22.89
N LEU A 228 3.68 2.42 -21.56
CA LEU A 228 3.33 3.43 -20.53
C LEU A 228 4.33 3.51 -19.35
N PRO A 229 5.61 3.88 -19.59
CA PRO A 229 6.65 3.82 -18.55
C PRO A 229 6.37 4.62 -17.26
N LEU A 230 5.76 5.81 -17.39
CA LEU A 230 5.41 6.64 -16.23
C LEU A 230 4.39 5.96 -15.30
N LYS A 231 3.46 5.17 -15.88
CA LYS A 231 2.44 4.46 -15.11
C LYS A 231 3.05 3.33 -14.30
N THR A 232 4.01 2.60 -14.88
CA THR A 232 4.77 1.54 -14.18
C THR A 232 5.53 2.11 -13.00
N LEU A 233 6.24 3.22 -13.20
CA LEU A 233 6.96 3.89 -12.13
C LEU A 233 6.01 4.38 -11.01
N GLY A 234 4.80 4.83 -11.38
CA GLY A 234 3.73 5.16 -10.43
C GLY A 234 3.22 3.96 -9.60
N TYR A 235 3.19 2.76 -10.17
CA TYR A 235 2.85 1.54 -9.42
C TYR A 235 3.93 1.15 -8.41
N LEU A 236 5.21 1.24 -8.80
CA LEU A 236 6.34 1.01 -7.90
C LEU A 236 6.38 2.05 -6.77
N HIS A 237 6.09 3.33 -7.08
CA HIS A 237 5.91 4.37 -6.07
C HIS A 237 4.77 4.03 -5.08
N SER A 238 3.64 3.55 -5.60
CA SER A 238 2.49 3.15 -4.78
C SER A 238 2.83 1.96 -3.87
N LEU A 239 3.64 1.01 -4.34
CA LEU A 239 4.20 -0.05 -3.50
C LEU A 239 5.04 0.52 -2.35
N VAL A 240 6.04 1.37 -2.64
CA VAL A 240 6.87 2.02 -1.62
C VAL A 240 6.02 2.74 -0.57
N ARG A 241 4.99 3.47 -1.01
CA ARG A 241 4.06 4.15 -0.12
C ARG A 241 3.29 3.17 0.79
N LEU A 242 2.77 2.07 0.24
CA LEU A 242 2.01 1.08 1.00
C LEU A 242 2.88 0.37 2.06
N TYR A 243 4.11 0.01 1.73
CA TYR A 243 5.07 -0.51 2.71
C TYR A 243 5.35 0.51 3.82
N SER A 244 5.61 1.77 3.46
CA SER A 244 5.87 2.85 4.42
C SER A 244 4.68 3.10 5.34
N GLU A 245 3.46 3.11 4.80
CA GLU A 245 2.20 3.27 5.54
C GLU A 245 1.94 2.13 6.53
N LEU A 246 2.42 0.93 6.22
CA LEU A 246 2.37 -0.23 7.11
C LEU A 246 3.55 -0.29 8.09
N GLY A 247 4.56 0.57 7.93
CA GLY A 247 5.79 0.53 8.71
C GLY A 247 6.69 -0.67 8.40
N LEU A 248 6.58 -1.21 7.18
CA LEU A 248 7.34 -2.37 6.72
C LEU A 248 8.62 -1.90 5.99
N GLU A 249 9.77 -2.05 6.64
CA GLU A 249 11.09 -1.87 6.05
C GLU A 249 11.83 -3.22 5.99
N ASP A 250 11.23 -4.18 5.27
CA ASP A 250 11.68 -5.56 5.11
C ASP A 250 12.35 -5.80 3.74
N ASP A 251 12.59 -7.07 3.42
CA ASP A 251 13.13 -7.54 2.14
C ASP A 251 12.21 -7.21 0.95
N GLY A 252 10.90 -7.24 1.17
CA GLY A 252 9.89 -6.79 0.21
C GLY A 252 10.04 -5.31 -0.13
N PHE A 253 10.20 -4.45 0.88
CA PHE A 253 10.41 -3.02 0.68
C PHE A 253 11.70 -2.71 -0.09
N ALA A 254 12.80 -3.38 0.26
CA ALA A 254 14.07 -3.26 -0.45
C ALA A 254 13.96 -3.73 -1.91
N THR A 255 13.18 -4.78 -2.16
CA THR A 255 12.93 -5.32 -3.50
C THR A 255 12.20 -4.32 -4.39
N VAL A 256 11.22 -3.56 -3.87
CA VAL A 256 10.53 -2.54 -4.68
C VAL A 256 11.49 -1.46 -5.18
N TYR A 257 12.43 -1.00 -4.35
CA TYR A 257 13.45 -0.05 -4.78
C TYR A 257 14.41 -0.64 -5.80
N LYS A 258 14.84 -1.88 -5.61
CA LYS A 258 15.66 -2.60 -6.60
C LYS A 258 14.93 -2.71 -7.94
N ASP A 259 13.64 -3.03 -7.91
CA ASP A 259 12.80 -3.15 -9.08
C ASP A 259 12.61 -1.79 -9.79
N ALA A 260 12.48 -0.70 -9.03
CA ALA A 260 12.49 0.67 -9.57
C ALA A 260 13.85 1.05 -10.19
N ALA A 261 14.96 0.69 -9.56
CA ALA A 261 16.30 0.90 -10.11
C ALA A 261 16.48 0.18 -11.45
N TYR A 262 16.12 -1.11 -11.48
CA TYR A 262 16.13 -1.93 -12.68
C TYR A 262 15.26 -1.33 -13.79
N PHE A 263 14.03 -0.92 -13.45
CA PHE A 263 13.08 -0.38 -14.42
C PHE A 263 13.59 0.91 -15.07
N VAL A 264 14.06 1.88 -14.28
CA VAL A 264 14.53 3.16 -14.84
C VAL A 264 15.86 3.00 -15.59
N LEU A 265 16.69 2.02 -15.20
CA LEU A 265 17.91 1.65 -15.90
C LEU A 265 17.63 1.14 -17.33
N LEU A 266 16.62 0.28 -17.51
CA LEU A 266 16.17 -0.17 -18.84
C LEU A 266 15.79 0.99 -19.76
N HIS A 267 15.34 2.10 -19.19
CA HIS A 267 14.97 3.34 -19.90
C HIS A 267 16.11 4.38 -19.98
N GLY A 268 17.34 4.00 -19.58
CA GLY A 268 18.53 4.85 -19.67
C GLY A 268 18.69 5.87 -18.54
N ASP A 269 17.89 5.85 -17.47
CA ASP A 269 17.93 6.86 -16.41
C ASP A 269 18.91 6.47 -15.29
N ALA A 270 20.22 6.66 -15.53
CA ALA A 270 21.25 6.26 -14.56
C ALA A 270 21.18 7.07 -13.26
N ALA A 271 20.76 8.35 -13.32
CA ALA A 271 20.63 9.20 -12.13
C ALA A 271 19.64 8.62 -11.12
N ARG A 272 18.43 8.23 -11.57
CA ARG A 272 17.43 7.60 -10.69
C ARG A 272 17.80 6.17 -10.33
N ALA A 273 18.38 5.40 -11.26
CA ALA A 273 18.83 4.04 -10.98
C ALA A 273 19.82 4.02 -9.82
N CYS A 274 20.80 4.94 -9.81
CA CYS A 274 21.75 5.11 -8.71
C CYS A 274 21.03 5.30 -7.36
N LEU A 275 20.09 6.26 -7.30
CA LEU A 275 19.40 6.59 -6.05
C LEU A 275 18.48 5.47 -5.56
N PHE A 276 17.76 4.80 -6.46
CA PHE A 276 16.93 3.66 -6.09
C PHE A 276 17.78 2.48 -5.58
N SER A 277 18.92 2.21 -6.22
CA SER A 277 19.90 1.21 -5.74
C SER A 277 20.44 1.56 -4.36
N LEU A 278 20.73 2.84 -4.08
CA LEU A 278 21.15 3.31 -2.75
C LEU A 278 20.05 3.17 -1.70
N LYS A 279 18.79 3.45 -2.05
CA LYS A 279 17.64 3.23 -1.14
C LYS A 279 17.45 1.74 -0.84
N ALA A 280 17.54 0.86 -1.85
CA ALA A 280 17.51 -0.58 -1.67
C ALA A 280 18.67 -1.07 -0.78
N LEU A 281 19.89 -0.61 -1.05
CA LEU A 281 21.09 -0.92 -0.26
C LEU A 281 20.90 -0.55 1.21
N SER A 282 20.39 0.65 1.50
CA SER A 282 20.17 1.10 2.87
C SER A 282 19.22 0.20 3.66
N VAL A 283 18.23 -0.41 3.01
CA VAL A 283 17.32 -1.36 3.65
C VAL A 283 18.02 -2.72 3.81
N TRP A 284 18.64 -3.25 2.76
CA TRP A 284 19.35 -4.53 2.80
C TRP A 284 20.45 -4.59 3.86
N GLU A 285 21.26 -3.54 3.99
CA GLU A 285 22.31 -3.50 4.99
C GLU A 285 21.78 -3.57 6.43
N LYS A 286 20.56 -3.05 6.67
CA LYS A 286 19.90 -3.12 7.98
C LYS A 286 19.30 -4.50 8.25
N VAL A 287 18.69 -5.13 7.25
CA VAL A 287 17.90 -6.37 7.45
C VAL A 287 18.73 -7.65 7.27
N VAL A 288 19.79 -7.63 6.47
CA VAL A 288 20.65 -8.82 6.20
C VAL A 288 22.16 -8.54 6.35
N GLY A 289 22.57 -7.29 6.52
CA GLY A 289 23.96 -6.90 6.70
C GLY A 289 24.71 -6.55 5.41
N ALA A 290 25.81 -5.81 5.54
CA ALA A 290 26.58 -5.25 4.41
C ALA A 290 27.36 -6.28 3.56
N ASP A 291 27.64 -7.44 4.14
CA ASP A 291 28.31 -8.57 3.51
C ASP A 291 27.34 -9.52 2.81
N HIS A 292 26.02 -9.31 2.88
CA HIS A 292 25.04 -10.11 2.16
C HIS A 292 25.13 -9.92 0.63
N THR A 293 24.73 -10.92 -0.15
CA THR A 293 24.74 -10.85 -1.63
C THR A 293 23.84 -9.73 -2.15
N PHE A 294 22.65 -9.54 -1.58
CA PHE A 294 21.75 -8.43 -1.91
C PHE A 294 22.41 -7.05 -1.70
N SER A 295 22.97 -6.82 -0.51
CA SER A 295 23.69 -5.58 -0.20
C SER A 295 24.87 -5.38 -1.14
N HIS A 296 25.63 -6.43 -1.44
CA HIS A 296 26.75 -6.37 -2.36
C HIS A 296 26.31 -6.00 -3.79
N ARG A 297 25.22 -6.60 -4.30
CA ARG A 297 24.70 -6.32 -5.64
C ARG A 297 24.19 -4.88 -5.76
N CYS A 298 23.36 -4.43 -4.81
CA CYS A 298 22.85 -3.04 -4.83
C CYS A 298 23.98 -2.01 -4.73
N ARG A 299 25.09 -2.31 -4.05
CA ARG A 299 26.27 -1.44 -4.01
C ARG A 299 26.90 -1.29 -5.40
N ILE A 300 27.12 -2.40 -6.11
CA ILE A 300 27.64 -2.37 -7.49
C ILE A 300 26.69 -1.60 -8.42
N GLU A 301 25.39 -1.86 -8.32
CA GLU A 301 24.36 -1.21 -9.13
C GLU A 301 24.27 0.30 -8.87
N ALA A 302 24.57 0.74 -7.64
CA ALA A 302 24.59 2.15 -7.29
C ALA A 302 25.84 2.89 -7.78
N GLU A 303 27.00 2.24 -7.85
CA GLU A 303 28.27 2.90 -8.19
C GLU A 303 28.36 3.33 -9.66
N CYS A 304 27.93 2.46 -10.59
CA CYS A 304 28.00 2.73 -12.03
C CYS A 304 26.83 2.06 -12.79
N PRO A 305 25.57 2.51 -12.60
CA PRO A 305 24.42 1.96 -13.31
C PRO A 305 24.61 1.92 -14.84
N SER A 306 25.20 2.96 -15.46
CA SER A 306 25.40 3.04 -16.91
C SER A 306 26.34 1.97 -17.49
N ARG A 307 27.13 1.28 -16.65
CA ARG A 307 28.00 0.18 -17.07
C ARG A 307 27.32 -1.18 -17.06
N LEU A 308 26.10 -1.27 -16.54
CA LEU A 308 25.34 -2.51 -16.52
C LEU A 308 24.81 -2.81 -17.93
N PRO A 309 24.78 -4.09 -18.35
CA PRO A 309 24.35 -4.47 -19.72
C PRO A 309 22.95 -4.01 -20.11
N LEU A 310 22.10 -3.71 -19.13
CA LEU A 310 20.68 -3.39 -19.29
C LEU A 310 20.42 -1.89 -19.52
N TYR A 311 21.46 -1.06 -19.45
CA TYR A 311 21.32 0.39 -19.56
C TYR A 311 20.78 0.81 -20.93
N GLY A 312 19.55 1.33 -20.94
CA GLY A 312 18.88 1.80 -22.16
C GLY A 312 18.41 0.69 -23.11
N ASP A 313 18.32 -0.56 -22.64
CA ASP A 313 17.94 -1.73 -23.47
C ASP A 313 16.51 -1.62 -24.02
N GLU A 314 15.60 -1.00 -23.26
CA GLU A 314 14.20 -0.79 -23.68
C GLU A 314 13.98 0.56 -24.37
N SER A 315 14.64 1.62 -23.90
CA SER A 315 14.51 2.97 -24.48
C SER A 315 15.62 3.90 -24.00
N ASP A 316 15.92 4.91 -24.82
CA ASP A 316 16.82 6.03 -24.52
C ASP A 316 16.09 7.32 -24.12
N LYS A 317 14.74 7.30 -24.02
CA LYS A 317 13.93 8.51 -23.76
C LYS A 317 14.20 9.17 -22.41
N TRP A 318 14.69 8.42 -21.42
CA TRP A 318 15.00 8.93 -20.08
C TRP A 318 16.50 9.00 -19.83
N MET A 319 17.30 9.00 -20.88
CA MET A 319 18.75 8.96 -20.78
C MET A 319 19.30 10.07 -19.89
N THR A 320 19.97 9.68 -18.81
CA THR A 320 20.70 10.56 -17.90
C THR A 320 21.95 9.85 -17.40
N ALA A 321 23.00 10.61 -17.11
CA ALA A 321 24.19 10.14 -16.42
C ALA A 321 24.02 10.22 -14.89
N GLU A 322 24.81 9.44 -14.15
CA GLU A 322 24.74 9.32 -12.69
C GLU A 322 24.87 10.66 -11.96
N HIS A 323 25.63 11.60 -12.52
CA HIS A 323 25.89 12.91 -11.91
C HIS A 323 24.77 13.93 -12.16
N GLU A 324 23.75 13.60 -12.95
CA GLU A 324 22.62 14.48 -13.26
C GLU A 324 21.51 14.44 -12.18
N VAL A 325 21.85 13.99 -10.97
CA VAL A 325 20.98 14.10 -9.80
C VAL A 325 20.85 15.59 -9.39
N PRO A 326 19.63 16.15 -9.36
CA PRO A 326 19.41 17.55 -9.04
C PRO A 326 19.82 17.87 -7.61
N GLN A 327 20.40 19.05 -7.42
CA GLN A 327 20.84 19.56 -6.12
C GLN A 327 19.94 20.72 -5.68
N GLY A 328 19.72 20.84 -4.37
CA GLY A 328 18.99 21.98 -3.79
C GLY A 328 17.47 21.99 -4.01
N LEU A 329 16.87 20.85 -4.36
CA LEU A 329 15.41 20.71 -4.36
C LEU A 329 14.89 20.56 -2.94
N GLU A 330 13.73 21.15 -2.67
CA GLU A 330 12.95 20.85 -1.47
C GLU A 330 12.53 19.37 -1.46
N PRO A 331 12.27 18.75 -0.28
CA PRO A 331 12.00 17.31 -0.19
C PRO A 331 10.87 16.81 -1.10
N ASP A 332 9.77 17.57 -1.20
CA ASP A 332 8.63 17.20 -2.05
C ASP A 332 8.99 17.28 -3.54
N ASP A 333 9.70 18.33 -3.96
CA ASP A 333 10.16 18.50 -5.34
C ASP A 333 11.17 17.40 -5.74
N PHE A 334 12.02 16.99 -4.79
CA PHE A 334 12.94 15.89 -5.00
C PHE A 334 12.22 14.55 -5.19
N GLU A 335 11.21 14.23 -4.37
CA GLU A 335 10.42 13.01 -4.55
C GLU A 335 9.58 13.07 -5.85
N HIS A 336 9.08 14.26 -6.23
CA HIS A 336 8.44 14.48 -7.53
C HIS A 336 9.37 14.17 -8.70
N TRP A 337 10.61 14.67 -8.65
CA TRP A 337 11.64 14.33 -9.64
C TRP A 337 11.96 12.84 -9.60
N LEU A 338 12.22 12.25 -8.42
CA LEU A 338 12.65 10.85 -8.28
C LEU A 338 11.65 9.89 -8.94
N TRP A 339 10.35 10.12 -8.74
CA TRP A 339 9.28 9.28 -9.30
C TRP A 339 8.72 9.76 -10.63
N LYS A 340 9.36 10.73 -11.30
CA LYS A 340 8.90 11.39 -12.54
C LYS A 340 7.41 11.75 -12.49
N ARG A 341 6.95 12.25 -11.35
CA ARG A 341 5.57 12.71 -11.21
C ARG A 341 5.42 13.99 -12.03
N GLU A 342 4.40 14.06 -12.88
CA GLU A 342 4.09 15.32 -13.57
C GLU A 342 3.89 16.42 -12.52
N ASN A 343 4.53 17.57 -12.73
CA ASN A 343 4.09 18.78 -12.08
C ASN A 343 2.62 18.97 -12.49
N PRO A 344 1.70 19.21 -11.55
CA PRO A 344 0.34 19.55 -11.93
C PRO A 344 0.45 20.72 -12.90
N LYS A 345 0.13 20.50 -14.19
CA LYS A 345 -0.01 21.60 -15.15
C LYS A 345 -0.87 22.63 -14.45
N ASP A 346 -0.32 23.81 -14.16
CA ASP A 346 -0.92 24.85 -13.34
C ASP A 346 -2.44 24.86 -13.53
N LEU A 347 -3.15 24.12 -12.65
CA LEU A 347 -4.58 24.00 -12.71
C LEU A 347 -5.05 25.33 -12.15
N ALA A 348 -5.28 26.27 -13.07
CA ALA A 348 -5.73 27.62 -12.79
C ALA A 348 -6.72 27.58 -11.62
N GLN A 349 -6.30 28.15 -10.49
CA GLN A 349 -7.18 28.24 -9.33
C GLN A 349 -8.41 29.03 -9.76
N PRO A 350 -9.64 28.53 -9.51
CA PRO A 350 -10.84 29.29 -9.77
C PRO A 350 -10.74 30.62 -9.02
N THR A 351 -10.81 31.74 -9.75
CA THR A 351 -10.53 33.09 -9.21
C THR A 351 -11.63 33.62 -8.28
N SER A 352 -12.55 32.78 -7.84
CA SER A 352 -13.45 33.03 -6.71
C SER A 352 -14.29 31.77 -6.45
N LEU A 353 -14.20 31.21 -5.24
CA LEU A 353 -15.12 30.17 -4.77
C LEU A 353 -16.52 30.79 -4.59
N PRO A 354 -17.60 30.14 -5.07
CA PRO A 354 -18.96 30.59 -4.81
C PRO A 354 -19.22 30.65 -3.29
N LYS A 355 -19.70 31.79 -2.79
CA LYS A 355 -19.99 32.06 -1.36
C LYS A 355 -21.17 31.25 -0.78
N GLN A 356 -21.53 30.07 -1.33
CA GLN A 356 -22.69 29.28 -0.90
C GLN A 356 -22.40 27.76 -0.77
N SER A 357 -21.82 27.41 0.40
CA SER A 357 -22.02 26.28 1.33
C SER A 357 -22.63 24.90 0.97
N HIS A 358 -22.72 24.43 -0.28
CA HIS A 358 -23.28 23.08 -0.55
C HIS A 358 -22.25 22.01 -0.94
N PHE A 359 -21.16 22.42 -1.59
CA PHE A 359 -20.03 21.55 -1.85
C PHE A 359 -19.00 21.73 -0.74
N SER A 360 -18.55 20.61 -0.20
CA SER A 360 -17.63 20.58 0.94
C SER A 360 -16.26 20.12 0.49
N GLY A 361 -15.20 20.79 0.95
CA GLY A 361 -13.85 20.23 0.94
C GLY A 361 -13.66 19.29 2.13
N LEU A 362 -12.53 18.59 2.22
CA LEU A 362 -12.32 17.59 3.29
C LEU A 362 -12.38 18.22 4.70
N ALA A 363 -11.97 19.48 4.84
CA ALA A 363 -12.00 20.21 6.10
C ALA A 363 -13.44 20.52 6.57
N ASP A 364 -14.39 20.57 5.64
CA ASP A 364 -15.79 20.90 5.90
C ASP A 364 -16.63 19.63 6.20
N LEU A 365 -16.09 18.43 5.96
CA LEU A 365 -16.80 17.17 6.17
C LEU A 365 -16.85 16.78 7.66
N PRO A 366 -17.99 16.20 8.14
CA PRO A 366 -18.09 15.68 9.49
C PRO A 366 -17.18 14.46 9.69
N THR A 367 -16.80 14.18 10.94
CA THR A 367 -16.11 12.93 11.25
C THR A 367 -17.10 11.79 11.46
N LYS A 368 -16.72 10.55 11.12
CA LYS A 368 -17.59 9.35 11.26
C LYS A 368 -18.23 9.22 12.66
N ASN A 369 -17.55 9.67 13.71
CA ASN A 369 -18.03 9.60 15.10
C ASN A 369 -19.11 10.64 15.43
N ASP A 370 -19.22 11.73 14.66
CA ASP A 370 -20.23 12.77 14.85
C ASP A 370 -21.60 12.36 14.24
N VAL A 371 -21.62 11.32 13.39
CA VAL A 371 -22.81 10.91 12.61
C VAL A 371 -23.72 9.94 13.41
N GLY A 372 -23.36 9.60 14.65
CA GLY A 372 -23.91 8.45 15.40
C GLY A 372 -24.66 8.72 16.71
N THR A 373 -24.74 9.94 17.23
CA THR A 373 -25.41 10.20 18.52
C THR A 373 -26.49 11.26 18.40
N GLY A 374 -27.64 10.90 17.83
CA GLY A 374 -28.79 11.81 17.78
C GLY A 374 -30.04 11.18 17.19
N VAL A 375 -31.05 11.03 18.04
CA VAL A 375 -32.44 10.68 17.70
C VAL A 375 -32.97 11.58 16.58
N SER A 376 -33.71 10.99 15.62
CA SER A 376 -34.60 11.62 14.62
C SER A 376 -34.62 13.16 14.61
N SER A 377 -33.83 13.76 13.73
CA SER A 377 -33.95 15.16 13.32
C SER A 377 -33.36 15.33 11.91
N ASN A 378 -34.12 15.94 10.98
CA ASN A 378 -33.78 16.27 9.59
C ASN A 378 -32.28 16.13 9.23
N LYS A 379 -31.89 14.99 8.62
CA LYS A 379 -30.53 14.81 8.11
C LYS A 379 -30.32 15.76 6.93
N ARG A 380 -29.50 16.80 7.13
CA ARG A 380 -29.02 17.65 6.05
C ARG A 380 -28.08 16.83 5.16
N HIS A 381 -28.34 16.80 3.86
CA HIS A 381 -27.51 16.07 2.89
C HIS A 381 -26.46 17.00 2.26
N TRP A 382 -25.32 16.45 1.83
CA TRP A 382 -24.28 17.21 1.13
C TRP A 382 -23.58 16.38 0.06
N CYS A 383 -22.75 17.04 -0.75
CA CYS A 383 -21.88 16.37 -1.71
C CYS A 383 -20.46 16.90 -1.63
N PHE A 384 -19.52 15.97 -1.51
CA PHE A 384 -18.11 16.23 -1.72
C PHE A 384 -17.81 16.15 -3.22
N LEU A 385 -17.08 17.13 -3.73
CA LEU A 385 -16.53 17.12 -5.09
C LEU A 385 -15.01 17.10 -5.04
N GLY A 386 -14.39 16.23 -5.83
CA GLY A 386 -12.95 16.19 -6.02
C GLY A 386 -12.58 15.90 -7.47
N GLU A 387 -11.54 16.56 -7.97
CA GLU A 387 -10.95 16.22 -9.26
C GLU A 387 -9.98 15.06 -9.11
N ILE A 388 -10.10 14.02 -9.93
CA ILE A 388 -9.17 12.89 -9.93
C ILE A 388 -7.84 13.38 -10.51
N VAL A 389 -6.79 13.31 -9.69
CA VAL A 389 -5.43 13.72 -10.08
C VAL A 389 -4.62 12.52 -10.49
N ASP A 390 -4.82 11.39 -9.82
CA ASP A 390 -4.08 10.17 -10.10
C ASP A 390 -4.83 8.91 -9.63
N THR A 391 -4.57 7.79 -10.31
CA THR A 391 -5.03 6.46 -9.90
C THR A 391 -3.87 5.74 -9.22
N GLN A 392 -3.86 5.79 -7.89
CA GLN A 392 -2.76 5.24 -7.08
C GLN A 392 -2.76 3.71 -7.10
N VAL A 393 -3.94 3.10 -6.88
CA VAL A 393 -4.07 1.64 -6.91
C VAL A 393 -5.35 1.26 -7.65
N PRO A 394 -5.28 0.41 -8.70
CA PRO A 394 -6.45 0.07 -9.49
C PRO A 394 -7.44 -0.82 -8.72
N HIS A 395 -6.96 -1.66 -7.79
CA HIS A 395 -7.81 -2.54 -7.01
C HIS A 395 -7.06 -3.10 -5.78
N PRO A 396 -7.67 -3.17 -4.58
CA PRO A 396 -8.81 -2.36 -4.15
C PRO A 396 -8.63 -0.87 -4.50
N LEU A 397 -9.64 -0.26 -5.14
CA LEU A 397 -9.49 1.03 -5.81
C LEU A 397 -9.16 2.13 -4.80
N GLU A 398 -8.16 2.94 -5.16
CA GLU A 398 -7.74 4.13 -4.43
C GLU A 398 -7.44 5.26 -5.42
N LEU A 399 -8.14 6.38 -5.26
CA LEU A 399 -7.98 7.57 -6.09
C LEU A 399 -7.32 8.68 -5.27
N GLU A 400 -6.29 9.34 -5.83
CA GLU A 400 -5.82 10.64 -5.34
C GLU A 400 -6.68 11.71 -6.00
N ILE A 401 -7.37 12.51 -5.18
CA ILE A 401 -8.28 13.54 -5.66
C ILE A 401 -7.94 14.89 -5.04
N LYS A 402 -8.17 15.97 -5.78
CA LYS A 402 -8.01 17.36 -5.34
C LYS A 402 -9.37 17.94 -5.02
N ASP A 403 -9.60 18.34 -3.78
CA ASP A 403 -10.86 18.93 -3.35
C ASP A 403 -11.05 20.38 -3.86
N ILE A 404 -12.21 20.97 -3.54
CA ILE A 404 -12.56 22.35 -3.92
C ILE A 404 -11.60 23.42 -3.37
N HIS A 405 -10.86 23.13 -2.30
CA HIS A 405 -9.85 24.02 -1.72
C HIS A 405 -8.45 23.75 -2.26
N GLY A 406 -8.33 22.79 -3.19
CA GLY A 406 -7.08 22.40 -3.81
C GLY A 406 -6.26 21.40 -3.00
N LYS A 407 -6.80 20.86 -1.91
CA LYS A 407 -6.10 19.88 -1.07
C LYS A 407 -6.17 18.49 -1.72
N LYS A 408 -5.02 17.81 -1.81
CA LYS A 408 -4.94 16.41 -2.23
C LYS A 408 -5.38 15.50 -1.09
N ILE A 409 -6.29 14.58 -1.39
CA ILE A 409 -6.86 13.63 -0.44
C ILE A 409 -7.02 12.26 -1.11
N LYS A 410 -7.19 11.22 -0.31
CA LYS A 410 -7.43 9.86 -0.80
C LYS A 410 -8.90 9.48 -0.67
N LEU A 411 -9.44 8.87 -1.72
CA LEU A 411 -10.75 8.22 -1.71
C LEU A 411 -10.54 6.70 -1.83
N HIS A 412 -10.90 5.98 -0.77
CA HIS A 412 -10.74 4.53 -0.68
C HIS A 412 -12.09 3.83 -0.80
N PHE A 413 -12.19 2.87 -1.72
CA PHE A 413 -13.43 2.14 -2.02
C PHE A 413 -13.59 0.85 -1.21
N TYR A 414 -14.18 0.95 -0.02
CA TYR A 414 -14.54 -0.17 0.87
C TYR A 414 -15.92 -0.78 0.53
N THR A 415 -16.39 -0.57 -0.71
CA THR A 415 -17.57 -1.24 -1.25
C THR A 415 -17.33 -2.74 -1.39
N LYS A 416 -18.40 -3.52 -1.53
CA LYS A 416 -18.33 -4.98 -1.69
C LYS A 416 -17.43 -5.42 -2.86
N ASP A 417 -17.44 -4.65 -3.94
CA ASP A 417 -16.67 -4.94 -5.17
C ASP A 417 -15.34 -4.15 -5.23
N GLU A 418 -14.99 -3.49 -4.12
CA GLU A 418 -13.74 -2.76 -3.88
C GLU A 418 -13.36 -1.75 -4.99
N GLY A 419 -14.37 -1.06 -5.54
CA GLY A 419 -14.23 -0.07 -6.60
C GLY A 419 -14.40 -0.59 -8.03
N SER A 420 -14.62 -1.90 -8.21
CA SER A 420 -14.87 -2.48 -9.54
C SER A 420 -16.20 -2.04 -10.16
N GLU A 421 -17.08 -1.44 -9.36
CA GLU A 421 -18.30 -0.74 -9.82
C GLU A 421 -17.98 0.44 -10.76
N LEU A 422 -16.78 1.01 -10.69
CA LEU A 422 -16.30 2.02 -11.63
C LEU A 422 -15.38 1.37 -12.66
N LYS A 423 -15.70 1.50 -13.94
CA LYS A 423 -14.83 1.06 -15.03
C LYS A 423 -13.61 1.98 -15.15
N PRO A 424 -12.45 1.51 -15.65
CA PRO A 424 -11.28 2.34 -15.89
C PRO A 424 -11.57 3.66 -16.62
N SER A 425 -12.40 3.64 -17.65
CA SER A 425 -12.79 4.84 -18.41
C SER A 425 -13.55 5.90 -17.59
N GLN A 426 -14.05 5.55 -16.40
CA GLN A 426 -14.82 6.42 -15.54
C GLN A 426 -13.96 7.22 -14.55
N TYR A 427 -12.76 6.77 -14.20
CA TYR A 427 -11.87 7.43 -13.21
C TYR A 427 -10.59 7.99 -13.84
N GLN A 428 -10.69 8.61 -15.01
CA GLN A 428 -9.56 9.23 -15.68
C GLN A 428 -9.12 10.52 -14.97
N ASN A 429 -7.83 10.86 -15.08
CA ASN A 429 -7.31 12.13 -14.55
C ASN A 429 -8.06 13.32 -15.17
N GLY A 430 -8.40 14.30 -14.34
CA GLY A 430 -9.23 15.46 -14.71
C GLY A 430 -10.73 15.20 -14.70
N HIS A 431 -11.21 13.98 -14.43
CA HIS A 431 -12.63 13.74 -14.13
C HIS A 431 -12.97 14.21 -12.72
N THR A 432 -14.22 14.61 -12.49
CA THR A 432 -14.71 14.97 -11.15
C THR A 432 -15.45 13.79 -10.53
N VAL A 433 -15.08 13.40 -9.31
CA VAL A 433 -15.84 12.48 -8.47
C VAL A 433 -16.76 13.26 -7.55
N ALA A 434 -18.02 12.82 -7.48
CA ALA A 434 -19.02 13.29 -6.54
C ALA A 434 -19.30 12.18 -5.54
N VAL A 435 -19.15 12.48 -4.24
CA VAL A 435 -19.47 11.55 -3.14
C VAL A 435 -20.56 12.19 -2.29
N LEU A 436 -21.74 11.56 -2.27
CA LEU A 436 -22.88 11.98 -1.47
C LEU A 436 -22.64 11.62 0.00
N ASP A 437 -23.01 12.53 0.89
CA ASP A 437 -22.88 12.39 2.36
C ASP A 437 -21.49 11.89 2.80
N ALA A 438 -20.45 12.34 2.10
CA ALA A 438 -19.08 11.96 2.39
C ALA A 438 -18.70 12.36 3.82
N ALA A 439 -17.96 11.49 4.51
CA ALA A 439 -17.43 11.76 5.84
C ALA A 439 -15.90 11.69 5.82
N ARG A 440 -15.27 12.51 6.67
CA ARG A 440 -13.84 12.42 6.92
C ARG A 440 -13.55 11.18 7.77
N TYR A 441 -12.66 10.34 7.28
CA TYR A 441 -12.21 9.13 7.96
C TYR A 441 -10.73 9.25 8.33
N VAL A 442 -10.39 8.86 9.56
CA VAL A 442 -9.00 8.82 10.07
C VAL A 442 -8.52 7.38 10.04
N PHE A 443 -7.63 7.09 9.09
CA PHE A 443 -7.05 5.76 8.88
C PHE A 443 -5.94 5.46 9.88
N LYS A 444 -5.79 4.20 10.27
CA LYS A 444 -4.73 3.76 11.20
C LYS A 444 -3.36 3.71 10.53
N PHE A 445 -3.34 3.35 9.26
CA PHE A 445 -2.15 3.10 8.43
C PHE A 445 -2.08 4.08 7.26
N GLY A 446 -2.48 5.34 7.45
CA GLY A 446 -2.44 6.32 6.37
C GLY A 446 -2.99 7.69 6.76
N PRO A 447 -2.85 8.68 5.85
CA PRO A 447 -3.41 10.00 6.07
C PRO A 447 -4.95 9.96 6.10
N PRO A 448 -5.61 10.94 6.73
CA PRO A 448 -7.06 11.07 6.66
C PRO A 448 -7.56 11.23 5.23
N GLY A 449 -8.74 10.67 4.95
CA GLY A 449 -9.34 10.70 3.62
C GLY A 449 -10.84 10.41 3.67
N ILE A 450 -11.37 9.90 2.57
CA ILE A 450 -12.76 9.47 2.46
C ILE A 450 -12.79 7.94 2.36
N ARG A 451 -13.54 7.30 3.25
CA ARG A 451 -13.86 5.87 3.21
C ARG A 451 -15.24 5.69 2.58
N HIS A 452 -15.28 5.15 1.37
CA HIS A 452 -16.52 4.99 0.61
C HIS A 452 -17.02 3.54 0.67
N GLU A 453 -18.27 3.33 1.09
CA GLU A 453 -18.80 1.99 1.40
C GLU A 453 -20.06 1.60 0.60
N ASP A 454 -20.79 2.55 0.02
CA ASP A 454 -22.00 2.29 -0.78
C ASP A 454 -21.83 2.76 -2.23
N PRO A 455 -21.79 1.87 -3.22
CA PRO A 455 -21.56 2.23 -4.63
C PRO A 455 -22.61 3.19 -5.22
N HIS A 456 -23.79 3.34 -4.59
CA HIS A 456 -24.81 4.29 -5.02
C HIS A 456 -24.56 5.72 -4.51
N MET A 457 -23.58 5.92 -3.63
CA MET A 457 -23.24 7.23 -3.06
C MET A 457 -22.07 7.90 -3.79
N VAL A 458 -21.54 7.29 -4.84
CA VAL A 458 -20.46 7.84 -5.67
C VAL A 458 -20.82 7.86 -7.13
N LYS A 459 -20.41 8.91 -7.84
CA LYS A 459 -20.43 8.96 -9.30
C LYS A 459 -19.27 9.79 -9.80
N THR A 460 -18.67 9.38 -10.92
CA THR A 460 -17.67 10.19 -11.63
C THR A 460 -18.29 10.84 -12.85
N PHE A 461 -17.80 12.03 -13.18
CA PHE A 461 -18.25 12.82 -14.32
C PHE A 461 -17.05 13.22 -15.19
N PRO A 462 -17.15 13.09 -16.52
CA PRO A 462 -16.03 13.30 -17.44
C PRO A 462 -15.77 14.79 -17.75
N LEU A 463 -15.65 15.61 -16.71
CA LEU A 463 -15.29 17.03 -16.77
C LEU A 463 -14.49 17.42 -15.50
N SER A 464 -13.65 18.44 -15.63
CA SER A 464 -12.86 18.95 -14.51
C SER A 464 -13.71 19.62 -13.44
N LEU A 465 -13.17 19.73 -12.23
CA LEU A 465 -13.87 20.34 -11.11
C LEU A 465 -14.15 21.81 -11.39
N ALA A 466 -13.20 22.51 -12.00
CA ALA A 466 -13.39 23.90 -12.42
C ALA A 466 -14.54 24.04 -13.45
N MET A 467 -14.64 23.12 -14.42
CA MET A 467 -15.75 23.12 -15.37
C MET A 467 -17.08 22.81 -14.69
N MET A 468 -17.11 21.86 -13.75
CA MET A 468 -18.32 21.52 -13.00
C MET A 468 -18.82 22.71 -12.16
N LEU A 469 -17.93 23.39 -11.44
CA LEU A 469 -18.27 24.58 -10.65
C LEU A 469 -18.74 25.74 -11.56
N GLY A 470 -18.08 25.97 -12.69
CA GLY A 470 -18.54 26.98 -13.66
C GLY A 470 -19.89 26.64 -14.30
N LEU A 471 -20.21 25.34 -14.44
CA LEU A 471 -21.49 24.87 -14.95
C LEU A 471 -22.61 25.03 -13.92
N TYR A 472 -22.32 24.85 -12.62
CA TYR A 472 -23.26 25.06 -11.52
C TYR A 472 -23.93 26.44 -11.58
N ASP A 473 -23.14 27.51 -11.64
CA ASP A 473 -23.64 28.88 -11.67
C ASP A 473 -24.50 29.16 -12.91
N LYS A 474 -24.06 28.65 -14.07
CA LYS A 474 -24.81 28.77 -15.33
C LYS A 474 -26.14 28.04 -15.25
N VAL A 475 -26.14 26.81 -14.76
CA VAL A 475 -27.34 25.97 -14.66
C VAL A 475 -28.36 26.61 -13.73
N ARG A 476 -27.97 27.04 -12.53
CA ARG A 476 -28.91 27.73 -11.62
C ARG A 476 -29.44 29.03 -12.22
N LYS A 477 -28.58 29.81 -12.90
CA LYS A 477 -28.97 31.09 -13.51
C LYS A 477 -29.93 30.95 -14.69
N PHE A 478 -29.78 29.92 -15.53
CA PHE A 478 -30.49 29.80 -16.81
C PHE A 478 -31.50 28.64 -16.88
N SER A 479 -31.58 27.81 -15.84
CA SER A 479 -32.47 26.64 -15.79
C SER A 479 -33.53 26.71 -14.69
N VAL A 480 -33.39 27.59 -13.70
CA VAL A 480 -34.37 27.76 -12.61
C VAL A 480 -35.44 28.77 -13.02
N ARG A 481 -36.69 28.50 -12.65
CA ARG A 481 -37.82 29.42 -12.85
C ARG A 481 -37.84 30.44 -11.72
N GLN A 482 -38.00 31.72 -12.05
CA GLN A 482 -38.12 32.78 -11.06
C GLN A 482 -39.54 32.82 -10.46
N HIS A 483 -39.70 33.45 -9.30
CA HIS A 483 -41.00 33.55 -8.61
C HIS A 483 -42.09 34.26 -9.43
N ASP A 484 -41.71 35.19 -10.31
CA ASP A 484 -42.61 35.87 -11.25
C ASP A 484 -43.04 34.99 -12.44
N GLY A 485 -42.64 33.72 -12.45
CA GLY A 485 -42.94 32.76 -13.49
C GLY A 485 -42.07 32.88 -14.74
N THR A 486 -41.09 33.80 -14.77
CA THR A 486 -40.17 33.99 -15.90
C THR A 486 -38.93 33.10 -15.81
N ARG A 487 -38.20 33.00 -16.93
CA ARG A 487 -36.90 32.35 -17.02
C ARG A 487 -35.93 33.25 -17.78
N LYS A 488 -34.65 33.15 -17.44
CA LYS A 488 -33.59 33.91 -18.11
C LYS A 488 -33.16 33.22 -19.40
N CYS A 489 -33.25 33.92 -20.52
CA CYS A 489 -32.78 33.41 -21.80
C CYS A 489 -31.25 33.27 -21.79
N HIS A 490 -30.73 32.08 -22.09
CA HIS A 490 -29.28 31.87 -22.17
C HIS A 490 -28.65 32.69 -23.32
N GLY A 491 -29.35 32.83 -24.46
CA GLY A 491 -28.93 33.63 -25.62
C GLY A 491 -28.76 35.13 -25.33
N CYS A 492 -29.87 35.86 -25.20
CA CYS A 492 -29.84 37.32 -24.99
C CYS A 492 -29.67 37.76 -23.54
N GLY A 493 -29.89 36.89 -22.54
CA GLY A 493 -29.78 37.24 -21.12
C GLY A 493 -31.01 37.93 -20.52
N VAL A 494 -32.08 38.15 -21.30
CA VAL A 494 -33.32 38.78 -20.85
C VAL A 494 -34.27 37.75 -20.23
N ASN A 495 -35.05 38.16 -19.24
CA ASN A 495 -36.11 37.34 -18.65
C ASN A 495 -37.36 37.34 -19.55
N ALA A 496 -37.94 36.18 -19.80
CA ALA A 496 -39.18 36.04 -20.57
C ALA A 496 -40.14 35.04 -19.90
N PRO A 497 -41.46 35.14 -20.13
CA PRO A 497 -42.43 34.17 -19.61
C PRO A 497 -42.06 32.74 -20.02
N ALA A 498 -41.94 31.82 -19.06
CA ALA A 498 -41.48 30.45 -19.32
C ALA A 498 -42.30 29.72 -20.40
N SER A 499 -43.61 29.99 -20.48
CA SER A 499 -44.54 29.43 -21.49
C SER A 499 -44.20 29.85 -22.93
N SER A 500 -43.50 30.97 -23.11
CA SER A 500 -43.12 31.50 -24.43
C SER A 500 -41.74 31.02 -24.91
N MET A 501 -40.97 30.36 -24.04
CA MET A 501 -39.57 30.01 -24.29
C MET A 501 -39.40 28.58 -24.79
N LYS A 502 -38.36 28.36 -25.60
CA LYS A 502 -37.93 27.06 -26.08
C LYS A 502 -36.82 26.51 -25.20
N ARG A 503 -37.01 25.29 -24.71
CA ARG A 503 -36.00 24.53 -23.97
C ARG A 503 -35.08 23.78 -24.93
N CYS A 504 -33.81 23.64 -24.59
CA CYS A 504 -32.92 22.74 -25.33
C CYS A 504 -33.47 21.30 -25.29
N SER A 505 -33.63 20.69 -26.47
CA SER A 505 -34.17 19.33 -26.61
C SER A 505 -33.17 18.22 -26.22
N MET A 506 -31.88 18.55 -26.07
CA MET A 506 -30.83 17.56 -25.78
C MET A 506 -30.51 17.48 -24.28
N CYS A 507 -30.23 18.61 -23.65
CA CYS A 507 -29.85 18.66 -22.23
C CYS A 507 -31.00 19.07 -21.31
N PHE A 508 -32.11 19.60 -21.85
CA PHE A 508 -33.26 20.07 -21.08
C PHE A 508 -32.96 21.13 -20.00
N SER A 509 -31.77 21.73 -19.98
CA SER A 509 -31.36 22.65 -18.92
C SER A 509 -31.60 24.11 -19.32
N PHE A 510 -31.09 24.54 -20.48
CA PHE A 510 -31.15 25.95 -20.89
C PHE A 510 -32.37 26.30 -21.75
N TRP A 511 -32.82 27.55 -21.61
CA TRP A 511 -34.01 28.10 -22.26
C TRP A 511 -33.68 29.32 -23.14
N TYR A 512 -34.48 29.51 -24.20
CA TYR A 512 -34.28 30.53 -25.23
C TYR A 512 -35.59 31.19 -25.64
N CYS A 513 -35.58 32.50 -25.92
CA CYS A 513 -36.76 33.19 -26.45
C CYS A 513 -37.14 32.70 -27.85
N ASN A 514 -36.16 32.42 -28.69
CA ASN A 514 -36.35 32.06 -30.11
C ASN A 514 -35.14 31.28 -30.65
N LYS A 515 -35.19 30.94 -31.96
CA LYS A 515 -34.12 30.20 -32.62
C LYS A 515 -32.82 31.00 -32.72
N GLU A 516 -32.87 32.32 -32.89
CA GLU A 516 -31.65 33.15 -32.94
C GLU A 516 -30.92 33.15 -31.59
N CYS A 517 -31.68 33.27 -30.48
CA CYS A 517 -31.12 33.18 -29.13
C CYS A 517 -30.54 31.79 -28.85
N GLN A 518 -31.15 30.73 -29.37
CA GLN A 518 -30.63 29.37 -29.26
C GLN A 518 -29.30 29.23 -30.01
N ALA A 519 -29.21 29.71 -31.26
CA ALA A 519 -27.98 29.71 -32.03
C ALA A 519 -26.88 30.52 -31.33
N THR A 520 -27.21 31.72 -30.86
CA THR A 520 -26.30 32.57 -30.08
C THR A 520 -25.79 31.84 -28.85
N GLY A 521 -26.68 31.28 -28.04
CA GLY A 521 -26.29 30.52 -26.85
C GLY A 521 -25.41 29.31 -27.18
N TRP A 522 -25.72 28.61 -28.27
CA TRP A 522 -25.03 27.42 -28.74
C TRP A 522 -23.58 27.69 -29.11
N THR A 523 -23.33 28.72 -29.92
CA THR A 523 -22.00 29.02 -30.46
C THR A 523 -21.22 30.01 -29.61
N THR A 524 -21.84 31.14 -29.22
CA THR A 524 -21.12 32.26 -28.57
C THR A 524 -21.02 32.13 -27.05
N LYS A 525 -21.93 31.36 -26.42
CA LYS A 525 -21.97 31.20 -24.95
C LYS A 525 -21.66 29.79 -24.48
N ALA A 526 -20.87 29.05 -25.27
CA ALA A 526 -20.36 27.72 -24.93
C ALA A 526 -21.44 26.65 -24.62
N HIS A 527 -22.72 26.86 -24.92
CA HIS A 527 -23.73 25.84 -24.63
C HIS A 527 -23.49 24.55 -25.42
N LYS A 528 -22.88 24.61 -26.61
CA LYS A 528 -22.49 23.37 -27.33
C LYS A 528 -21.61 22.45 -26.47
N ILE A 529 -20.69 23.02 -25.69
CA ILE A 529 -19.80 22.30 -24.77
C ILE A 529 -20.60 21.87 -23.54
N ASP A 530 -21.28 22.81 -22.88
CA ASP A 530 -22.06 22.55 -21.66
C ASP A 530 -23.14 21.46 -21.88
N CYS A 531 -23.81 21.48 -23.04
CA CYS A 531 -24.86 20.53 -23.44
C CYS A 531 -24.35 19.09 -23.51
N LYS A 532 -23.07 18.88 -23.87
CA LYS A 532 -22.49 17.52 -23.91
C LYS A 532 -22.53 16.88 -22.53
N PHE A 533 -22.17 17.63 -21.49
CA PHE A 533 -22.14 17.15 -20.11
C PHE A 533 -23.54 17.09 -19.49
N LEU A 534 -24.36 18.12 -19.72
CA LEU A 534 -25.73 18.21 -19.18
C LEU A 534 -26.71 17.20 -19.78
N ARG A 535 -26.30 16.33 -20.72
CA ARG A 535 -27.09 15.16 -21.10
C ARG A 535 -27.20 14.15 -19.96
N ASP A 536 -26.21 14.10 -19.08
CA ASP A 536 -26.24 13.23 -17.90
C ASP A 536 -27.33 13.73 -16.92
N PRO A 537 -28.34 12.91 -16.59
CA PRO A 537 -29.39 13.30 -15.66
C PRO A 537 -28.87 13.53 -14.25
N ASP A 538 -27.88 12.77 -13.79
CA ASP A 538 -27.34 12.94 -12.43
C ASP A 538 -26.52 14.21 -12.32
N LEU A 539 -25.80 14.60 -13.38
CA LEU A 539 -25.12 15.89 -13.37
C LEU A 539 -26.14 17.03 -13.25
N ARG A 540 -27.23 16.97 -14.02
CA ARG A 540 -28.30 17.98 -13.92
C ARG A 540 -28.96 17.98 -12.54
N GLY A 541 -29.26 16.80 -12.00
CA GLY A 541 -29.80 16.64 -10.66
C GLY A 541 -28.90 17.26 -9.62
N LEU A 542 -27.60 16.94 -9.65
CA LEU A 542 -26.61 17.44 -8.72
C LEU A 542 -26.48 18.97 -8.74
N LEU A 543 -26.57 19.59 -9.91
CA LEU A 543 -26.46 21.04 -10.08
C LEU A 543 -27.75 21.81 -9.73
N LEU A 544 -28.90 21.11 -9.66
CA LEU A 544 -30.22 21.71 -9.40
C LEU A 544 -30.82 21.30 -8.05
N VAL A 545 -30.25 20.31 -7.37
CA VAL A 545 -30.81 19.80 -6.12
C VAL A 545 -30.78 20.88 -5.04
N GLU A 546 -31.89 21.00 -4.32
CA GLU A 546 -32.01 21.88 -3.16
C GLU A 546 -31.65 21.06 -1.92
N TRP A 547 -30.37 21.04 -1.58
CA TRP A 547 -29.79 20.20 -0.52
C TRP A 547 -30.48 20.35 0.84
N ASP A 548 -31.01 21.53 1.14
CA ASP A 548 -31.71 21.83 2.39
C ASP A 548 -33.15 21.28 2.42
N GLU A 549 -33.71 20.86 1.27
CA GLU A 549 -35.08 20.36 1.14
C GLU A 549 -35.16 18.82 1.06
N ILE A 550 -34.03 18.11 1.00
CA ILE A 550 -34.01 16.66 0.90
C ILE A 550 -34.37 16.04 2.26
N GLN A 551 -35.54 15.40 2.34
CA GLN A 551 -36.02 14.77 3.57
C GLN A 551 -35.71 13.26 3.65
N GLU A 552 -35.61 12.55 2.52
CA GLU A 552 -35.32 11.11 2.50
C GLU A 552 -34.42 10.67 1.32
N GLY A 553 -33.34 9.96 1.65
CA GLY A 553 -32.62 9.01 0.78
C GLY A 553 -32.07 9.57 -0.53
N ILE A 554 -31.00 10.38 -0.47
CA ILE A 554 -30.24 10.76 -1.65
C ILE A 554 -29.29 9.63 -2.09
N ARG A 555 -29.30 9.28 -3.39
CA ARG A 555 -28.35 8.34 -4.01
C ARG A 555 -28.34 8.51 -5.52
N PHE A 556 -27.30 8.01 -6.19
CA PHE A 556 -27.27 7.86 -7.64
C PHE A 556 -28.05 6.61 -8.10
N PRO A 557 -28.72 6.67 -9.26
CA PRO A 557 -29.03 7.87 -10.02
C PRO A 557 -29.96 8.81 -9.24
N LEU A 558 -29.67 10.12 -9.30
CA LEU A 558 -30.41 11.16 -8.59
C LEU A 558 -31.82 11.25 -9.16
N LYS A 559 -32.80 11.08 -8.28
CA LYS A 559 -34.20 11.38 -8.61
C LYS A 559 -34.33 12.90 -8.72
N ILE A 560 -34.21 13.42 -9.94
CA ILE A 560 -34.58 14.80 -10.21
C ILE A 560 -36.08 14.88 -9.89
N ALA A 561 -36.47 15.64 -8.87
CA ALA A 561 -37.86 16.05 -8.74
C ALA A 561 -38.22 16.69 -10.07
N SER A 562 -39.13 16.06 -10.81
CA SER A 562 -39.68 16.69 -12.00
C SER A 562 -40.20 18.03 -11.52
N SER A 563 -39.47 19.11 -11.83
CA SER A 563 -40.04 20.45 -11.72
C SER A 563 -41.22 20.39 -12.67
N SER A 564 -42.37 20.18 -12.05
CA SER A 564 -43.62 19.85 -12.68
C SER A 564 -43.97 20.98 -13.63
N SER A 565 -44.21 20.64 -14.89
CA SER A 565 -44.90 21.46 -15.91
C SER A 565 -44.27 22.81 -16.29
#